data_AF-A0AAJ0LVK4-F1
#
_entry.id   AF-A0AAJ0LVK4-F1
#
_cell.length_a   1.000
_cell.length_b   1.000
_cell.length_c   1.000
_cell.angle_alpha   90.00
_cell.angle_beta   90.00
_cell.angle_gamma   90.00
#
_symmetry.space_group_name_H-M   'P 1'
#
loop_
_entity.id
_entity.type
_entity.pdbx_description
1 polymer ?
#
loop_
_entity_poly.entity_id
_entity_poly.type
_entity_poly.pdbx_seq_one_letter_code
_entity_poly.pdbx_strand_id
1 'polypeptide(L)'
;MTALFYLQDSRSFVGNDVMWWAQDGNGYTTDLRKANVYTQEEAQARHDARATDIPWPKDYIDSKWRPAVDAQHIKREEALAGTGITLTKPRKLYADRVSCVGCGRFLRDADRYSLDCPNCGADNRP
;
A
#
# COMPACT_ATOMS: atom_id res chain seq x y z
N MET A 1 -15.61 32.25 15.41
CA MET A 1 -15.53 31.20 14.37
C MET A 1 -15.77 29.88 15.05
N THR A 2 -16.71 29.07 14.56
CA THR A 2 -16.96 27.74 15.12
C THR A 2 -15.85 26.81 14.65
N ALA A 3 -15.21 26.09 15.58
CA ALA A 3 -14.18 25.11 15.22
C ALA A 3 -14.83 23.91 14.51
N LEU A 4 -14.28 23.54 13.36
CA LEU A 4 -14.77 22.44 12.53
C LEU A 4 -13.76 21.30 12.52
N PHE A 5 -14.26 20.08 12.36
CA PHE A 5 -13.46 18.86 12.45
C PHE A 5 -13.78 17.86 11.35
N TYR A 6 -12.77 17.11 10.94
CA TYR A 6 -12.94 15.83 10.23
C TYR A 6 -12.83 14.68 11.22
N LEU A 7 -13.57 13.59 11.00
CA LEU A 7 -13.43 12.37 11.79
C LEU A 7 -12.69 11.30 11.00
N GLN A 8 -11.56 10.85 11.55
CA GLN A 8 -10.81 9.72 11.03
C GLN A 8 -11.37 8.41 11.62
N ASP A 9 -11.52 7.36 10.82
CA ASP A 9 -11.54 5.98 11.32
C ASP A 9 -10.11 5.44 11.44
N SER A 10 -9.60 5.31 12.67
CA SER A 10 -8.21 4.94 12.93
C SER A 10 -7.91 3.44 12.75
N ARG A 11 -8.91 2.62 12.43
CA ARG A 11 -8.74 1.16 12.33
C ARG A 11 -7.98 0.73 11.08
N SER A 12 -7.90 1.59 10.06
CA SER A 12 -7.24 1.25 8.80
C SER A 12 -6.77 2.49 8.03
N PHE A 13 -5.88 2.24 7.07
CA PHE A 13 -5.39 3.22 6.10
C PHE A 13 -5.47 2.60 4.70
N VAL A 14 -5.57 3.44 3.67
CA VAL A 14 -5.36 3.00 2.27
C VAL A 14 -3.98 3.50 1.84
N GLY A 15 -2.99 2.61 1.93
CA GLY A 15 -1.59 3.00 1.77
C GLY A 15 -1.19 4.03 2.84
N ASN A 16 -0.89 5.26 2.40
CA ASN A 16 -0.52 6.36 3.29
C ASN A 16 -1.70 7.31 3.58
N ASP A 17 -2.88 7.06 3.00
CA ASP A 17 -4.01 7.97 3.08
C ASP A 17 -4.95 7.59 4.24
N VAL A 18 -5.41 8.61 4.97
CA VAL A 18 -6.29 8.50 6.13
C VAL A 18 -7.72 8.20 5.69
N MET A 19 -8.42 7.33 6.43
CA MET A 19 -9.84 7.05 6.23
C MET A 19 -10.70 8.04 7.01
N TRP A 20 -11.52 8.81 6.31
CA TRP A 20 -12.45 9.80 6.86
C TRP A 20 -13.88 9.29 6.81
N TRP A 21 -14.71 9.68 7.77
CA TRP A 21 -16.16 9.50 7.65
C TRP A 21 -16.71 10.29 6.46
N ALA A 22 -17.39 9.60 5.55
CA ALA A 22 -17.97 10.21 4.36
C ALA A 22 -19.28 10.95 4.68
N GLN A 23 -19.62 11.93 3.84
CA GLN A 23 -20.90 12.62 3.87
C GLN A 23 -22.07 11.65 3.70
N ASP A 24 -23.23 12.02 4.27
CA ASP A 24 -24.50 11.29 4.17
C ASP A 24 -24.46 9.83 4.66
N GLY A 25 -23.50 9.48 5.52
CA GLY A 25 -23.38 8.12 6.04
C GLY A 25 -22.87 7.10 5.02
N ASN A 26 -22.24 7.55 3.93
CA ASN A 26 -21.72 6.70 2.86
C ASN A 26 -20.42 5.94 3.22
N GLY A 27 -20.28 5.53 4.48
CA GLY A 27 -19.10 4.81 4.98
C GLY A 27 -17.87 5.70 5.15
N TYR A 28 -16.74 5.26 4.58
CA TYR A 28 -15.43 5.90 4.74
C TYR A 28 -14.82 6.27 3.39
N THR A 29 -14.01 7.32 3.36
CA THR A 29 -13.35 7.82 2.15
C THR A 29 -11.96 8.38 2.45
N THR A 30 -11.04 8.27 1.49
CA THR A 30 -9.75 8.99 1.52
C THR A 30 -9.83 10.36 0.84
N ASP A 31 -10.91 10.64 0.09
CA ASP A 31 -11.13 11.91 -0.57
C ASP A 31 -11.74 12.92 0.41
N LEU A 32 -10.91 13.83 0.90
CA LEU A 32 -11.31 14.84 1.88
C LEU A 32 -12.47 15.73 1.41
N ARG A 33 -12.68 15.87 0.09
CA ARG A 33 -13.81 16.63 -0.46
C ARG A 33 -15.16 15.95 -0.20
N LYS A 34 -15.13 14.63 0.01
CA LYS A 34 -16.30 13.78 0.32
C LYS A 34 -16.41 13.47 1.82
N ALA A 35 -15.44 13.92 2.62
CA ALA A 35 -15.46 13.74 4.07
C ALA A 35 -16.51 14.65 4.70
N ASN A 36 -17.20 14.14 5.72
CA ASN A 36 -18.14 14.94 6.49
C ASN A 36 -17.39 15.89 7.42
N VAL A 37 -17.95 17.09 7.61
CA VAL A 37 -17.43 18.09 8.53
C VAL A 37 -18.36 18.17 9.74
N TYR A 38 -17.79 18.14 10.93
CA TYR A 38 -18.49 18.12 12.19
C TYR A 38 -18.21 19.39 12.99
N THR A 39 -19.16 19.82 13.81
CA THR A 39 -18.87 20.76 14.89
C THR A 39 -18.03 20.08 15.99
N GLN A 40 -17.49 20.86 16.92
CA GLN A 40 -16.74 20.33 18.04
C GLN A 40 -17.58 19.34 18.88
N GLU A 41 -18.83 19.68 19.16
CA GLU A 41 -19.74 18.87 19.99
C GLU A 41 -20.08 17.55 19.29
N GLU A 42 -20.36 17.60 17.98
CA GLU A 42 -20.66 16.40 17.20
C GLU A 42 -19.43 15.48 17.10
N ALA A 43 -18.26 16.05 16.87
CA ALA A 43 -17.01 15.31 16.76
C ALA A 43 -16.64 14.64 18.09
N GLN A 44 -16.81 15.35 19.21
CA GLN A 44 -16.61 14.78 20.55
C GLN A 44 -17.61 13.65 20.84
N ALA A 45 -18.91 13.86 20.56
CA ALA A 45 -19.92 12.84 20.79
C ALA A 45 -19.66 11.55 19.99
N ARG A 46 -19.14 11.67 18.76
CA ARG A 46 -18.72 10.53 17.94
C ARG A 46 -17.52 9.80 18.54
N HIS A 47 -16.51 10.54 18.98
CA HIS A 47 -15.34 9.97 19.65
C HIS A 47 -15.70 9.23 20.95
N ASP A 48 -16.57 9.83 21.76
CA ASP A 48 -17.06 9.23 23.00
C ASP A 48 -17.82 7.93 22.74
N ALA A 49 -18.61 7.88 21.67
CA ALA A 49 -19.32 6.67 21.24
C ALA A 49 -18.37 5.60 20.69
N ARG A 50 -17.25 5.99 20.08
CA ARG A 50 -16.28 5.08 19.48
C ARG A 50 -14.88 5.69 19.44
N ALA A 51 -14.01 5.20 20.32
CA ALA A 51 -12.63 5.70 20.49
C ALA A 51 -11.72 5.65 19.24
N THR A 52 -12.10 4.88 18.21
CA THR A 52 -11.37 4.84 16.92
C THR A 52 -11.77 5.95 15.96
N ASP A 53 -12.85 6.69 16.26
CA ASP A 53 -13.27 7.86 15.50
C ASP A 53 -12.53 9.08 16.07
N ILE A 54 -11.40 9.44 15.47
CA ILE A 54 -10.50 10.48 15.98
C ILE A 54 -10.84 11.83 15.34
N PRO A 55 -11.19 12.86 16.12
CA PRO A 55 -11.47 14.20 15.61
C PRO A 55 -10.18 14.96 15.30
N TRP A 56 -10.11 15.53 14.11
CA TRP A 56 -9.00 16.36 13.64
C TRP A 56 -9.47 17.76 13.27
N PRO A 57 -8.83 18.83 13.75
CA PRO A 57 -9.18 20.19 13.34
C PRO A 57 -9.12 20.35 11.82
N LYS A 58 -10.19 20.88 11.24
CA LYS A 58 -10.35 21.03 9.79
C LYS A 58 -9.20 21.82 9.18
N ASP A 59 -8.86 22.98 9.75
CA ASP A 59 -7.78 23.83 9.25
C ASP A 59 -6.41 23.12 9.27
N TYR A 60 -6.18 22.29 10.28
CA TYR A 60 -4.94 21.52 10.40
C TYR A 60 -4.84 20.47 9.28
N ILE A 61 -5.93 19.80 8.93
CA ILE A 61 -5.95 18.80 7.85
C ILE A 61 -5.94 19.46 6.48
N ASP A 62 -6.72 20.52 6.27
CA ASP A 62 -6.75 21.27 5.02
C ASP A 62 -5.34 21.79 4.65
N SER A 63 -4.54 22.23 5.64
CA SER A 63 -3.15 22.66 5.42
C SER A 63 -2.18 21.56 4.95
N LYS A 64 -2.55 20.29 5.10
CA LYS A 64 -1.71 19.11 4.77
C LYS A 64 -2.29 18.26 3.65
N TRP A 65 -3.53 18.54 3.27
CA TRP A 65 -4.24 17.75 2.29
C TRP A 65 -3.60 17.93 0.91
N ARG A 66 -3.46 16.80 0.21
CA ARG A 66 -3.07 16.74 -1.20
C ARG A 66 -4.09 15.90 -1.96
N PRO A 67 -4.47 16.28 -3.20
CA PRO A 67 -5.24 15.40 -4.06
C PRO A 67 -4.48 14.09 -4.31
N ALA A 68 -5.21 12.97 -4.32
CA ALA A 68 -4.70 11.64 -4.63
C ALA A 68 -5.62 10.94 -5.63
N VAL A 69 -5.06 10.01 -6.42
CA VAL A 69 -5.83 9.17 -7.35
C VAL A 69 -6.05 7.81 -6.70
N ASP A 70 -7.31 7.42 -6.56
CA ASP A 70 -7.67 6.10 -6.02
C ASP A 70 -7.39 5.00 -7.06
N ALA A 71 -6.51 4.07 -6.70
CA ALA A 71 -6.12 2.96 -7.57
C ALA A 71 -7.27 1.99 -7.88
N GLN A 72 -8.36 1.99 -7.10
CA GLN A 72 -9.56 1.19 -7.38
C GLN A 72 -10.33 1.70 -8.60
N HIS A 73 -10.15 2.97 -8.97
CA HIS A 73 -10.85 3.62 -10.07
C HIS A 73 -9.99 3.73 -11.34
N ILE A 74 -8.75 3.26 -11.34
CA ILE A 74 -7.89 3.29 -12.52
C ILE A 74 -7.83 1.92 -13.20
N LYS A 75 -7.98 1.92 -14.53
CA LYS A 75 -7.77 0.74 -15.37
C LYS A 75 -6.76 1.11 -16.46
N ARG A 76 -5.59 0.46 -16.43
CA ARG A 76 -4.48 0.81 -17.33
C ARG A 76 -4.82 0.50 -18.77
N GLU A 77 -5.52 -0.60 -19.01
CA GLU A 77 -5.92 -1.06 -20.33
C GLU A 77 -6.89 -0.07 -20.98
N GLU A 78 -7.86 0.42 -20.21
CA GLU A 78 -8.82 1.44 -20.64
C GLU A 78 -8.12 2.78 -20.92
N ALA A 79 -7.27 3.23 -19.98
CA ALA A 79 -6.58 4.52 -20.10
C ALA A 79 -5.56 4.58 -21.25
N LEU A 80 -4.96 3.44 -21.62
CA LEU A 80 -3.95 3.37 -22.68
C LEU A 80 -4.53 2.93 -24.03
N ALA A 81 -5.79 2.52 -24.10
CA ALA A 81 -6.44 2.11 -25.35
C ALA A 81 -6.39 3.23 -26.40
N GLY A 82 -5.89 2.91 -27.60
CA GLY A 82 -5.80 3.86 -28.71
C GLY A 82 -4.70 4.93 -28.59
N THR A 83 -3.94 4.96 -27.48
CA THR A 83 -2.85 5.95 -27.29
C THR A 83 -1.58 5.63 -28.09
N GLY A 84 -1.45 4.40 -28.60
CA GLY A 84 -0.22 3.90 -29.22
C GLY A 84 0.90 3.56 -28.23
N ILE A 85 0.72 3.82 -26.93
CA ILE A 85 1.70 3.50 -25.89
C ILE A 85 1.74 1.99 -25.67
N THR A 86 2.91 1.38 -25.85
CA THR A 86 3.13 -0.04 -25.55
C THR A 86 4.01 -0.19 -24.32
N LEU A 87 3.52 -0.92 -23.32
CA LEU A 87 4.26 -1.16 -22.08
C LEU A 87 5.39 -2.16 -22.32
N THR A 88 6.61 -1.81 -21.88
CA THR A 88 7.74 -2.75 -21.91
C THR A 88 7.56 -3.80 -20.82
N LYS A 89 7.61 -5.07 -21.20
CA LYS A 89 7.54 -6.18 -20.24
C LYS A 89 8.79 -6.19 -19.35
N PRO A 90 8.67 -6.25 -18.01
CA PRO A 90 9.84 -6.33 -17.15
C PRO A 90 10.66 -7.58 -17.48
N ARG A 91 11.99 -7.44 -17.54
CA ARG A 91 12.89 -8.57 -17.73
C ARG A 91 12.75 -9.51 -16.53
N LYS A 92 12.43 -10.77 -16.79
CA LYS A 92 12.40 -11.80 -15.73
C LYS A 92 13.81 -11.93 -15.14
N LEU A 93 13.95 -11.66 -13.85
CA LEU A 93 15.17 -11.99 -13.11
C LEU A 93 15.34 -13.51 -13.13
N TYR A 94 16.51 -13.96 -13.52
CA TYR A 94 16.84 -15.38 -13.49
C TYR A 94 17.33 -15.73 -12.09
N ALA A 95 16.92 -16.89 -11.56
CA ALA A 95 17.44 -17.36 -10.29
C ALA A 95 18.94 -17.63 -10.40
N ASP A 96 19.72 -17.18 -9.42
CA ASP A 96 21.14 -17.47 -9.39
C ASP A 96 21.36 -18.98 -9.38
N ARG A 97 22.01 -19.48 -10.43
CA ARG A 97 22.39 -20.89 -10.54
C ARG A 97 23.84 -21.02 -10.14
N VAL A 98 24.08 -21.57 -8.96
CA VAL A 98 25.44 -21.82 -8.49
C VAL A 98 25.96 -23.09 -9.16
N SER A 99 27.16 -23.02 -9.73
CA SER A 99 27.88 -24.18 -10.25
C SER A 99 28.78 -24.77 -9.17
N CYS A 100 28.91 -26.09 -9.16
CA CYS A 100 29.85 -26.78 -8.30
C CYS A 100 31.30 -26.37 -8.60
N VAL A 101 32.10 -26.05 -7.59
CA VAL A 101 33.52 -25.67 -7.70
C VAL A 101 34.40 -26.80 -8.24
N GLY A 102 34.03 -28.06 -7.98
CA GLY A 102 34.78 -29.22 -8.43
C GLY A 102 34.48 -29.63 -9.87
N CYS A 103 33.20 -29.78 -10.21
CA CYS A 103 32.79 -30.36 -11.51
C CYS A 103 31.94 -29.45 -12.39
N GLY A 104 31.68 -28.20 -12.00
CA GLY A 104 30.93 -27.21 -12.78
C GLY A 104 29.43 -27.48 -12.95
N ARG A 105 28.89 -28.58 -12.40
CA ARG A 105 27.45 -28.88 -12.50
C ARG A 105 26.64 -27.87 -11.71
N PHE A 106 25.49 -27.48 -12.26
CA PHE A 106 24.54 -26.64 -11.54
C PHE A 106 24.01 -27.36 -10.30
N LEU A 107 24.09 -26.67 -9.17
CA LEU A 107 23.49 -27.07 -7.90
C LEU A 107 22.20 -26.28 -7.71
N ARG A 108 21.23 -26.88 -7.02
CA ARG A 108 20.13 -26.10 -6.44
C ARG A 108 20.71 -25.31 -5.27
N ASP A 109 20.26 -24.09 -5.07
CA ASP A 109 20.79 -23.24 -4.00
C ASP A 109 20.61 -23.90 -2.61
N ALA A 110 19.48 -24.57 -2.37
CA ALA A 110 19.27 -25.35 -1.14
C ALA A 110 20.25 -26.52 -0.94
N ASP A 111 20.65 -27.20 -2.02
CA ASP A 111 21.59 -28.33 -1.93
C ASP A 111 22.99 -27.85 -1.55
N ARG A 112 23.37 -26.67 -2.05
CA ARG A 112 24.67 -26.05 -1.76
C ARG A 112 24.94 -25.89 -0.27
N TYR A 113 23.91 -25.63 0.54
CA TYR A 113 24.05 -25.43 1.99
C TYR A 113 24.08 -26.72 2.80
N SER A 114 23.49 -27.80 2.27
CA SER A 114 23.18 -28.99 3.07
C SER A 114 23.95 -30.23 2.64
N LEU A 115 24.41 -30.27 1.39
CA LEU A 115 24.99 -31.46 0.78
C LEU A 115 26.29 -31.10 0.06
N ASP A 116 27.25 -32.03 0.11
CA ASP A 116 28.35 -32.01 -0.84
C ASP A 116 27.81 -32.29 -2.25
N CYS A 117 28.58 -31.93 -3.28
CA CYS A 117 28.15 -32.11 -4.66
C CYS A 117 27.78 -33.58 -4.92
N PRO A 118 26.53 -33.90 -5.32
CA PRO A 118 26.10 -35.28 -5.53
C PRO A 118 26.81 -35.95 -6.71
N ASN A 119 27.52 -35.18 -7.55
CA ASN A 119 28.28 -35.71 -8.68
C ASN A 119 29.75 -35.97 -8.36
N CYS A 120 30.41 -35.08 -7.63
CA CYS A 120 31.87 -35.15 -7.44
C CYS A 120 32.33 -35.08 -5.98
N GLY A 121 31.40 -34.94 -5.03
CA GLY A 121 31.70 -34.85 -3.60
C GLY A 121 32.34 -33.54 -3.14
N ALA A 122 32.55 -32.57 -4.04
CA ALA A 122 33.12 -31.28 -3.65
C ALA A 122 32.17 -30.53 -2.69
N ASP A 123 32.72 -29.91 -1.64
CA ASP A 123 31.98 -29.00 -0.77
C ASP A 123 31.77 -27.66 -1.48
N ASN A 124 30.52 -27.20 -1.52
CA ASN A 124 30.14 -25.94 -2.16
C ASN A 124 29.46 -24.97 -1.19
N ARG A 125 29.42 -25.30 0.10
CA ARG A 125 28.85 -24.46 1.15
C ARG A 125 29.61 -23.12 1.19
N PRO A 126 28.91 -21.97 1.31
CA PRO A 126 29.55 -20.67 1.46
C PRO A 126 30.39 -20.54 2.72
#